data_AF-A0A8J3Q8B2-F1
#
_entry.id   AF-A0A8J3Q8B2-F1
#
_cell.length_a   1.000
_cell.length_b   1.000
_cell.length_c   1.000
_cell.angle_alpha   90.00
_cell.angle_beta   90.00
_cell.angle_gamma   90.00
#
_symmetry.space_group_name_H-M   'P 1'
#
loop_
_entity.id
_entity.type
_entity.pdbx_description
1 polymer ?
#
loop_
_entity_poly.entity_id
_entity_poly.type
_entity_poly.pdbx_seq_one_letter_code
_entity_poly.pdbx_strand_id
1 'polypeptide(L)'
;MQRILSGITRAELVRHGYAVFGRSPREVLPAIRDDDVRQAARAELTGYWTWAARRPWLRLDPVIADLGFTAMARGRYALRTGELFTKSQTVEQADAPAWLISQLRARRQGEDVTSPRLRTALLAWRDARRTLDRIQRTDTLPGWAR
;
A
#
# COMPACT_ATOMS: atom_id res chain seq x y z
N MET A 1 -21.83 5.37 -12.51
CA MET A 1 -20.37 5.07 -12.50
C MET A 1 -20.16 3.75 -11.78
N GLN A 2 -19.95 2.64 -12.51
CA GLN A 2 -19.68 1.35 -11.86
C GLN A 2 -18.32 1.44 -11.18
N ARG A 3 -18.30 1.49 -9.84
CA ARG A 3 -17.05 1.50 -9.09
C ARG A 3 -16.47 0.09 -9.13
N ILE A 4 -15.67 -0.17 -10.15
CA ILE A 4 -14.86 -1.38 -10.26
C ILE A 4 -14.03 -1.46 -8.98
N LEU A 5 -14.28 -2.46 -8.15
CA LEU A 5 -13.46 -2.76 -6.96
C LEU A 5 -11.99 -2.80 -7.39
N SER A 6 -11.11 -2.12 -6.66
CA SER A 6 -9.68 -2.18 -6.94
C SER A 6 -9.21 -3.65 -6.87
N GLY A 7 -8.17 -3.99 -7.62
CA GLY A 7 -7.61 -5.34 -7.60
C GLY A 7 -7.21 -5.78 -6.18
N ILE A 8 -6.68 -4.85 -5.38
CA ILE A 8 -6.33 -5.10 -3.97
C ILE A 8 -7.58 -5.38 -3.13
N THR A 9 -8.62 -4.55 -3.23
CA THR A 9 -9.87 -4.80 -2.48
C THR A 9 -10.52 -6.12 -2.89
N ARG A 10 -10.47 -6.48 -4.17
CA ARG A 10 -10.94 -7.80 -4.64
C ARG A 10 -10.12 -8.94 -4.01
N ALA A 11 -8.81 -8.84 -4.00
CA ALA A 11 -7.93 -9.83 -3.39
C ALA A 11 -8.17 -9.97 -1.88
N GLU A 12 -8.37 -8.86 -1.17
CA GLU A 12 -8.73 -8.87 0.26
C GLU A 12 -10.06 -9.60 0.49
N LEU A 13 -11.09 -9.29 -0.31
CA LEU A 13 -12.40 -9.91 -0.19
C LEU A 13 -12.36 -11.42 -0.47
N VAL A 14 -11.69 -11.85 -1.53
CA VAL A 14 -11.60 -13.27 -1.89
C VAL A 14 -10.82 -14.06 -0.83
N ARG A 15 -9.72 -13.51 -0.31
CA ARG A 15 -8.86 -14.24 0.64
C ARG A 15 -9.41 -14.22 2.06
N HIS A 16 -9.92 -13.08 2.51
CA HIS A 16 -10.22 -12.82 3.93
C HIS A 16 -11.62 -12.27 4.18
N GLY A 17 -12.38 -11.94 3.13
CA GLY A 17 -13.73 -11.41 3.27
C GLY A 17 -14.72 -12.46 3.79
N TYR A 18 -15.71 -11.98 4.54
CA TYR A 18 -16.83 -12.79 5.02
C TYR A 18 -18.15 -12.09 4.67
N ALA A 19 -19.21 -12.87 4.45
CA ALA A 19 -20.54 -12.32 4.24
C ALA A 19 -21.18 -11.98 5.59
N VAL A 20 -21.65 -10.75 5.72
CA VAL A 20 -22.60 -10.39 6.80
C VAL A 20 -24.01 -10.86 6.42
N PHE A 21 -24.35 -10.77 5.13
CA PHE A 21 -25.60 -11.26 4.54
C PHE A 21 -25.34 -11.87 3.17
N GLY A 22 -26.10 -12.92 2.83
CA GLY A 22 -26.07 -13.55 1.52
C GLY A 22 -24.82 -14.40 1.24
N ARG A 23 -24.47 -14.53 -0.04
CA ARG A 23 -23.35 -15.36 -0.52
C ARG A 23 -22.00 -14.77 -0.14
N SER A 24 -21.05 -15.64 0.17
CA SER A 24 -19.69 -15.28 0.53
C SER A 24 -18.96 -14.62 -0.65
N PRO A 25 -17.96 -13.75 -0.40
CA PRO A 25 -17.16 -13.15 -1.47
C PRO A 25 -16.52 -14.17 -2.42
N ARG A 26 -16.15 -15.36 -1.92
CA ARG A 26 -15.54 -16.43 -2.72
C ARG A 26 -16.51 -17.07 -3.72
N GLU A 27 -17.82 -16.99 -3.47
CA GLU A 27 -18.83 -17.54 -4.38
C GLU A 27 -19.23 -16.57 -5.49
N VAL A 28 -18.95 -15.27 -5.32
CA VAL A 28 -19.38 -14.21 -6.24
C VAL A 28 -18.23 -13.51 -6.95
N LEU A 29 -17.00 -13.66 -6.47
CA LEU A 29 -15.80 -13.11 -7.08
C LEU A 29 -14.93 -14.23 -7.67
N PRO A 30 -14.26 -13.99 -8.81
CA PRO A 30 -13.28 -14.92 -9.34
C PRO A 30 -12.18 -15.25 -8.32
N ALA A 31 -11.64 -16.46 -8.39
CA ALA A 31 -10.46 -16.84 -7.62
C ALA A 31 -9.28 -15.91 -7.94
N ILE A 32 -8.44 -15.64 -6.92
CA ILE A 32 -7.29 -14.74 -7.01
C ILE A 32 -6.02 -15.52 -6.71
N ARG A 33 -5.10 -15.53 -7.68
CA ARG A 33 -3.75 -16.09 -7.54
C ARG A 33 -2.78 -15.04 -7.01
N ASP A 34 -1.61 -15.49 -6.58
CA ASP A 34 -0.54 -14.61 -6.10
C ASP A 34 -0.07 -13.62 -7.18
N ASP A 35 -0.08 -14.01 -8.45
CA ASP A 35 0.24 -13.13 -9.58
C ASP A 35 -0.78 -12.00 -9.76
N ASP A 36 -2.06 -12.27 -9.51
CA ASP A 36 -3.11 -11.25 -9.57
C ASP A 36 -2.89 -10.20 -8.46
N VAL A 37 -2.44 -10.65 -7.28
CA VAL A 37 -2.07 -9.74 -6.18
C VAL A 37 -0.85 -8.89 -6.55
N ARG A 38 0.19 -9.50 -7.14
CA ARG A 38 1.36 -8.78 -7.64
C ARG A 38 0.97 -7.74 -8.68
N GLN A 39 0.11 -8.09 -9.63
CA GLN A 39 -0.38 -7.18 -10.66
C GLN A 39 -1.21 -6.04 -10.08
N ALA A 40 -2.12 -6.34 -9.14
CA ALA A 40 -2.94 -5.34 -8.48
C ALA A 40 -2.08 -4.35 -7.67
N ALA A 41 -1.08 -4.84 -6.93
CA ALA A 41 -0.16 -4.01 -6.17
C ALA A 41 0.67 -3.12 -7.10
N ARG A 42 1.15 -3.68 -8.22
CA ARG A 42 1.87 -2.91 -9.24
C ARG A 42 1.00 -1.79 -9.79
N ALA A 43 -0.24 -2.08 -10.19
CA ALA A 43 -1.16 -1.08 -10.76
C ALA A 43 -1.48 0.05 -9.78
N GLU A 44 -1.63 -0.25 -8.49
CA GLU A 44 -1.85 0.78 -7.47
C GLU A 44 -0.63 1.71 -7.34
N LEU A 45 0.58 1.13 -7.30
CA LEU A 45 1.83 1.87 -7.15
C LEU A 45 2.17 2.71 -8.40
N THR A 46 2.06 2.13 -9.59
CA THR A 46 2.35 2.81 -10.86
C THR A 46 1.25 3.79 -11.29
N GLY A 47 0.04 3.64 -10.75
CA GLY A 47 -1.08 4.56 -10.95
C GLY A 47 -1.07 5.72 -9.95
N TYR A 48 -1.99 5.67 -8.98
CA TYR A 48 -2.24 6.75 -8.03
C TYR A 48 -0.97 7.19 -7.28
N TRP A 49 -0.16 6.24 -6.82
CA TRP A 49 1.01 6.60 -6.00
C TRP A 49 2.14 7.24 -6.81
N THR A 50 2.30 6.88 -8.08
CA THR A 50 3.23 7.58 -8.99
C THR A 50 2.77 9.02 -9.25
N TRP A 51 1.47 9.21 -9.47
CA TRP A 51 0.89 10.55 -9.57
C TRP A 51 1.08 11.36 -8.26
N ALA A 52 0.88 10.73 -7.10
CA ALA A 52 1.01 11.39 -5.80
C ALA A 52 2.47 11.71 -5.45
N ALA A 53 3.43 10.84 -5.80
CA ALA A 53 4.86 11.05 -5.53
C ALA A 53 5.46 12.25 -6.28
N ARG A 54 4.85 12.63 -7.42
CA ARG A 54 5.21 13.84 -8.18
C ARG A 54 4.73 15.15 -7.52
N ARG A 55 3.95 15.07 -6.45
CA ARG A 55 3.34 16.22 -5.75
C ARG A 55 3.77 16.21 -4.27
N PRO A 56 4.98 16.69 -3.95
CA PRO A 56 5.54 16.59 -2.61
C PRO A 56 4.68 17.30 -1.54
N TRP A 57 3.92 18.34 -1.91
CA TRP A 57 3.01 19.04 -0.98
C TRP A 57 1.88 18.15 -0.44
N LEU A 58 1.48 17.09 -1.15
CA LEU A 58 0.50 16.13 -0.63
C LEU A 58 0.99 15.43 0.65
N ARG A 59 2.30 15.41 0.90
CA ARG A 59 2.87 14.79 2.10
C ARG A 59 2.83 15.69 3.34
N LEU A 60 2.45 16.95 3.18
CA LEU A 60 2.21 17.85 4.31
C LEU A 60 0.92 17.50 5.06
N ASP A 61 0.00 16.81 4.39
CA ASP A 61 -1.14 16.17 5.04
C ASP A 61 -0.66 14.91 5.78
N PRO A 62 -0.80 14.86 7.12
CA PRO A 62 -0.35 13.73 7.92
C PRO A 62 -1.07 12.42 7.56
N VAL A 63 -2.34 12.48 7.15
CA VAL A 63 -3.11 11.31 6.72
C VAL A 63 -2.52 10.74 5.44
N ILE A 64 -2.18 11.59 4.46
CA ILE A 64 -1.54 11.16 3.22
C ILE A 64 -0.13 10.65 3.45
N ALA A 65 0.62 11.24 4.40
CA ALA A 65 1.94 10.75 4.77
C ALA A 65 1.88 9.32 5.34
N ASP A 66 0.97 9.08 6.28
CA ASP A 66 0.74 7.77 6.92
C ASP A 66 0.23 6.72 5.93
N LEU A 67 -0.75 7.10 5.09
CA LEU A 67 -1.21 6.27 3.98
C LEU A 67 -0.06 5.93 3.02
N GLY A 68 0.84 6.88 2.77
CA GLY A 68 2.02 6.67 1.97
C GLY A 68 2.94 5.58 2.51
N PHE A 69 3.31 5.64 3.78
CA PHE A 69 4.15 4.60 4.39
C PHE A 69 3.50 3.22 4.30
N THR A 70 2.21 3.16 4.65
CA THR A 70 1.49 1.89 4.68
C THR A 70 1.28 1.30 3.29
N ALA A 71 0.99 2.14 2.28
CA ALA A 71 0.88 1.71 0.90
C ALA A 71 2.21 1.23 0.31
N MET A 72 3.33 1.92 0.59
CA MET A 72 4.65 1.47 0.12
C MET A 72 5.08 0.16 0.77
N ALA A 73 4.85 0.00 2.09
CA ALA A 73 5.12 -1.25 2.80
C ALA A 73 4.30 -2.42 2.22
N ARG A 74 2.98 -2.23 2.07
CA ARG A 74 2.08 -3.23 1.45
C ARG A 74 2.46 -3.55 0.02
N GLY A 75 2.73 -2.53 -0.78
CA GLY A 75 3.11 -2.66 -2.17
C GLY A 75 4.38 -3.48 -2.34
N ARG A 76 5.43 -3.17 -1.57
CA ARG A 76 6.69 -3.94 -1.57
C ARG A 76 6.47 -5.40 -1.16
N TYR A 77 5.67 -5.65 -0.13
CA TYR A 77 5.38 -7.01 0.32
C TYR A 77 4.60 -7.80 -0.75
N ALA A 78 3.49 -7.24 -1.23
CA ALA A 78 2.64 -7.87 -2.24
C ALA A 78 3.39 -8.16 -3.54
N LEU A 79 4.26 -7.27 -3.98
CA LEU A 79 5.12 -7.51 -5.14
C LEU A 79 6.10 -8.68 -4.94
N ARG A 80 6.60 -8.85 -3.71
CA ARG A 80 7.59 -9.89 -3.38
C ARG A 80 6.96 -11.26 -3.13
N THR A 81 5.81 -11.31 -2.45
CA THR A 81 5.21 -12.56 -1.97
C THR A 81 3.94 -12.94 -2.71
N GLY A 82 3.23 -11.98 -3.32
CA GLY A 82 1.87 -12.20 -3.82
C GLY A 82 0.82 -12.29 -2.71
N GLU A 83 1.15 -11.86 -1.50
CA GLU A 83 0.25 -11.82 -0.35
C GLU A 83 -0.04 -10.38 0.11
N LEU A 84 -1.03 -10.21 0.99
CA LEU A 84 -1.40 -8.91 1.54
C LEU A 84 -1.14 -8.89 3.04
N PHE A 85 -0.51 -7.82 3.53
CA PHE A 85 -0.41 -7.60 4.98
C PHE A 85 -1.78 -7.31 5.59
N THR A 86 -1.96 -7.69 6.85
CA THR A 86 -3.01 -7.09 7.68
C THR A 86 -2.71 -5.61 7.93
N LYS A 87 -3.75 -4.84 8.29
CA LYS A 87 -3.63 -3.40 8.57
C LYS A 87 -2.57 -3.09 9.64
N SER A 88 -2.44 -3.93 10.67
CA SER A 88 -1.49 -3.74 11.77
C SER A 88 -0.06 -4.11 11.37
N GLN A 89 0.14 -5.25 10.71
CA GLN A 89 1.47 -5.67 10.22
C GLN A 89 2.09 -4.64 9.27
N THR A 90 1.25 -3.93 8.52
CA THR A 90 1.71 -2.90 7.59
C THR A 90 2.48 -1.77 8.28
N VAL A 91 2.09 -1.37 9.50
CA VAL A 91 2.76 -0.28 10.24
C VAL A 91 4.17 -0.67 10.64
N GLU A 92 4.33 -1.90 11.13
CA GLU A 92 5.62 -2.44 11.57
C GLU A 92 6.62 -2.60 10.40
N GLN A 93 6.10 -2.66 9.18
CA GLN A 93 6.86 -2.88 7.96
C GLN A 93 7.09 -1.58 7.17
N ALA A 94 6.70 -0.43 7.74
CA ALA A 94 6.99 0.87 7.16
C ALA A 94 8.51 1.14 7.18
N ASP A 95 9.06 1.61 6.07
CA ASP A 95 10.45 2.06 6.00
C ASP A 95 10.58 3.46 6.62
N ALA A 96 10.48 3.49 7.95
CA ALA A 96 10.48 4.69 8.76
C ALA A 96 11.30 4.47 10.04
N PRO A 97 11.85 5.55 10.66
CA PRO A 97 12.49 5.44 11.96
C PRO A 97 11.54 4.91 13.04
N ALA A 98 12.08 4.22 14.04
CA ALA A 98 11.29 3.61 15.12
C ALA A 98 10.32 4.58 15.82
N TRP A 99 10.73 5.83 16.03
CA TRP A 99 9.87 6.86 16.63
C TRP A 99 8.65 7.20 15.76
N LEU A 100 8.76 7.08 14.44
CA LEU A 100 7.65 7.37 13.54
C LEU A 100 6.72 6.15 13.42
N ILE A 101 7.28 4.95 13.48
CA ILE A 101 6.51 3.70 13.57
C ILE A 101 5.68 3.69 14.86
N SER A 102 6.24 4.08 16.01
CA SER A 102 5.48 4.15 17.25
C SER A 102 4.34 5.17 17.18
N GLN A 103 4.57 6.34 16.57
CA GLN A 103 3.53 7.35 16.37
C GLN A 103 2.44 6.90 15.39
N LEU A 104 2.80 6.18 14.32
CA LEU A 104 1.84 5.55 13.41
C LEU A 104 0.97 4.53 14.13
N ARG A 105 1.58 3.72 15.01
CA ARG A 105 0.86 2.72 15.83
C ARG A 105 -0.13 3.39 16.76
N ALA A 106 0.32 4.41 17.50
CA ALA A 106 -0.52 5.19 18.42
C ALA A 106 -1.72 5.82 17.69
N ARG A 107 -1.49 6.47 16.54
CA ARG A 107 -2.59 7.04 15.73
C ARG A 107 -3.59 6.00 15.26
N ARG A 108 -3.14 4.79 14.90
CA ARG A 108 -4.07 3.69 14.54
C ARG A 108 -4.87 3.15 15.71
N GLN A 109 -4.39 3.33 16.94
CA GLN A 109 -5.11 2.99 18.16
C GLN A 109 -6.07 4.11 18.58
N GLY A 110 -6.12 5.22 17.83
CA GLY A 110 -6.99 6.36 18.11
C GLY A 110 -6.35 7.43 18.99
N GLU A 111 -5.05 7.31 19.29
CA GLU A 111 -4.34 8.32 20.06
C GLU A 111 -3.99 9.55 19.20
N ASP A 112 -4.17 10.74 19.77
CA ASP A 112 -3.82 11.99 19.12
C ASP A 112 -2.33 12.32 19.30
N VAL A 113 -1.49 11.65 18.49
CA VAL A 113 -0.04 11.84 18.52
C VAL A 113 0.44 12.63 17.30
N THR A 114 1.01 13.81 17.56
CA THR A 114 1.53 14.69 16.51
C THR A 114 2.98 14.33 16.15
N SER A 115 3.25 14.22 14.85
CA SER A 115 4.61 14.07 14.31
C SER A 115 5.16 15.39 13.79
N PRO A 116 6.49 15.59 13.75
CA PRO A 116 7.10 16.74 13.07
C PRO A 116 6.75 16.73 11.57
N ARG A 117 5.80 17.59 11.16
CA ARG A 117 5.16 17.56 9.83
C ARG A 117 6.14 17.49 8.67
N LEU A 118 7.13 18.39 8.64
CA LEU A 118 8.10 18.47 7.55
C LEU A 118 9.01 17.24 7.49
N ARG A 119 9.46 16.73 8.64
CA ARG A 119 10.34 15.55 8.72
C ARG A 119 9.58 14.30 8.28
N THR A 120 8.33 14.13 8.74
CA THR A 120 7.46 13.03 8.34
C THR A 120 7.14 13.09 6.84
N ALA A 121 6.81 14.28 6.33
CA ALA A 121 6.54 14.49 4.91
C ALA A 121 7.73 14.09 4.03
N LEU A 122 8.93 14.53 4.40
CA LEU A 122 10.17 14.20 3.69
C LEU A 122 10.44 12.70 3.70
N LEU A 123 10.30 12.04 4.85
CA LEU A 123 10.50 10.59 4.97
C LEU A 123 9.50 9.82 4.11
N ALA A 124 8.22 10.21 4.17
CA ALA A 124 7.15 9.58 3.39
C ALA A 124 7.37 9.76 1.88
N TRP A 125 7.82 10.94 1.46
CA TRP A 125 8.17 11.21 0.06
C TRP A 125 9.37 10.39 -0.41
N ARG A 126 10.43 10.32 0.41
CA ARG A 126 11.64 9.55 0.09
C ARG A 126 11.36 8.05 0.00
N ASP A 127 10.53 7.51 0.89
CA ASP A 127 10.12 6.10 0.83
C ASP A 127 9.31 5.80 -0.45
N ALA A 128 8.34 6.65 -0.77
CA ALA A 128 7.55 6.50 -1.97
C ALA A 128 8.40 6.56 -3.24
N ARG A 129 9.27 7.57 -3.36
CA ARG A 129 10.20 7.68 -4.47
C ARG A 129 11.07 6.43 -4.63
N ARG A 130 11.71 5.97 -3.56
CA ARG A 130 12.58 4.77 -3.60
C ARG A 130 11.82 3.52 -4.02
N THR A 131 10.59 3.36 -3.53
CA THR A 131 9.73 2.22 -3.90
C THR A 131 9.35 2.27 -5.38
N LEU A 132 8.90 3.42 -5.87
CA LEU A 132 8.47 3.60 -7.25
C LEU A 132 9.62 3.52 -8.25
N ASP A 133 10.77 4.13 -7.94
CA ASP A 133 11.98 4.07 -8.76
C ASP A 133 12.50 2.63 -8.90
N ARG A 134 12.29 1.78 -7.89
CA ARG A 134 12.64 0.35 -7.94
C ARG A 134 11.71 -0.42 -8.88
N ILE A 135 10.40 -0.16 -8.81
CA ILE A 135 9.40 -0.81 -9.67
C ILE A 135 9.63 -0.45 -11.14
N GLN A 136 9.84 0.83 -11.44
CA GLN A 136 10.09 1.30 -12.80
C GLN A 136 11.36 0.69 -13.42
N ARG A 137 12.39 0.45 -12.61
CA ARG A 137 13.60 -0.27 -13.05
C ARG A 137 13.34 -1.73 -13.36
N THR A 138 12.50 -2.41 -12.57
CA THR A 138 12.11 -3.80 -12.86
C THR A 138 11.26 -3.90 -14.14
N ASP A 139 10.50 -2.85 -14.48
CA ASP A 139 9.66 -2.83 -15.69
C ASP A 139 10.43 -2.56 -16.97
N THR A 140 11.56 -1.87 -16.87
CA THR A 140 12.45 -1.60 -18.01
C THR A 140 13.40 -2.76 -18.33
N LEU A 141 13.48 -3.79 -17.47
CA LEU A 141 14.27 -4.99 -17.75
C LEU A 141 13.48 -5.96 -18.66
N PRO A 142 14.06 -6.42 -19.78
CA PRO A 142 13.40 -7.35 -20.71
C PRO A 142 13.08 -8.69 -20.03
N GLY A 143 12.04 -9.38 -20.51
CA GLY A 143 11.43 -10.55 -19.86
C GLY A 143 12.34 -11.76 -19.62
N TRP A 144 13.54 -11.82 -20.19
CA TRP A 144 14.55 -12.86 -19.92
C TRP A 144 15.41 -12.57 -18.68
N ALA A 145 15.34 -11.36 -18.13
CA ALA A 145 16.06 -10.93 -16.94
C ALA A 145 15.15 -10.82 -15.69
N ARG A 146 13.92 -11.35 -15.75
CA ARG A 146 12.93 -11.38 -14.67
C ARG A 146 12.82 -12.76 -14.03
#